data_AF-A0A0F5JQI6-F1
#
_entry.id   AF-A0A0F5JQI6-F1
#
_cell.length_a   1.000
_cell.length_b   1.000
_cell.length_c   1.000
_cell.angle_alpha   90.00
_cell.angle_beta   90.00
_cell.angle_gamma   90.00
#
_symmetry.space_group_name_H-M   'P 1'
#
loop_
_entity.id
_entity.type
_entity.pdbx_description
1 polymer ?
#
loop_
_entity_poly.entity_id
_entity_poly.type
_entity_poly.pdbx_seq_one_letter_code
_entity_poly.pdbx_strand_id
1 'polypeptide(L)' 'MIIGARLHLSVKLTSYVARHSWVTEALRQNIPVAVISQAMGHTSEKTTRIYLAQLDQSVLNKANAKITKKAADMFLERA' A
#
# COMPACT_ATOMS: atom_id res chain seq x y z
N MET A 1 23.93 -11.54 -2.23
CA MET A 1 24.18 -10.09 -2.02
C MET A 1 24.81 -9.37 -3.23
N ILE A 2 24.96 -10.01 -4.40
CA ILE A 2 25.70 -9.44 -5.54
C ILE A 2 24.83 -8.56 -6.46
N ILE A 3 23.51 -8.81 -6.52
CA ILE A 3 22.59 -8.13 -7.45
C ILE A 3 22.46 -6.63 -7.13
N GLY A 4 22.27 -6.25 -5.86
CA GLY A 4 22.12 -4.84 -5.47
C GLY A 4 23.35 -3.99 -5.82
N ALA A 5 24.55 -4.54 -5.62
CA ALA A 5 25.81 -3.89 -6.00
C ALA A 5 25.95 -3.73 -7.52
N ARG A 6 25.54 -4.74 -8.31
CA ARG A 6 25.53 -4.66 -9.79
C ARG A 6 24.54 -3.62 -10.33
N LEU A 7 23.49 -3.33 -9.58
CA LEU A 7 22.49 -2.31 -9.91
C LEU A 7 22.82 -0.94 -9.31
N HIS A 8 24.00 -0.77 -8.69
CA HIS A 8 24.42 0.45 -8.02
C HIS A 8 23.43 0.95 -6.96
N LEU A 9 22.73 0.03 -6.29
CA LEU A 9 21.81 0.36 -5.21
C LEU A 9 22.58 0.45 -3.88
N SER A 10 22.36 1.53 -3.13
CA SER A 10 22.91 1.72 -1.78
C SER A 10 22.24 0.81 -0.74
N VAL A 11 21.07 0.26 -1.06
CA VAL A 11 20.32 -0.63 -0.19
C VAL A 11 20.71 -2.09 -0.41
N LYS A 12 20.90 -2.82 0.69
CA LYS A 12 21.14 -4.26 0.66
C LYS A 12 19.85 -5.00 0.32
N LEU A 13 19.78 -5.53 -0.91
CA LEU A 13 18.67 -6.39 -1.32
C LEU A 13 18.69 -7.71 -0.55
N THR A 14 17.59 -7.99 0.15
CA THR A 14 17.32 -9.22 0.88
C THR A 14 15.93 -9.74 0.53
N SER A 15 15.62 -10.99 0.87
CA SER A 15 14.25 -11.53 0.75
C SER A 15 13.24 -10.70 1.54
N TYR A 16 13.66 -10.10 2.66
CA TYR A 16 12.85 -9.17 3.44
C TYR A 16 12.49 -7.91 2.63
N VAL A 17 13.46 -7.29 1.95
CA VAL A 17 13.21 -6.12 1.07
C VAL A 17 12.22 -6.49 -0.03
N ALA A 18 12.42 -7.61 -0.72
CA ALA A 18 11.51 -8.06 -1.77
C ALA A 18 10.08 -8.30 -1.26
N ARG A 19 9.92 -8.95 -0.10
CA ARG A 19 8.62 -9.16 0.54
C ARG A 19 7.92 -7.84 0.86
N HIS A 20 8.64 -6.87 1.43
CA HIS A 20 8.08 -5.56 1.75
C HIS A 20 7.72 -4.74 0.51
N SER A 21 8.54 -4.80 -0.55
CA SER A 21 8.22 -4.16 -1.84
C SER A 21 6.93 -4.73 -2.44
N TRP A 22 6.76 -6.06 -2.43
CA TRP A 22 5.55 -6.70 -2.96
C TRP A 22 4.29 -6.29 -2.19
N VAL A 23 4.34 -6.29 -0.84
CA VAL A 23 3.21 -5.86 0.00
C VAL A 23 2.83 -4.41 -0.29
N THR A 24 3.83 -3.53 -0.37
CA THR A 24 3.63 -2.10 -0.66
C THR A 24 2.93 -1.90 -2.01
N GLU A 25 3.38 -2.61 -3.04
CA GLU A 25 2.79 -2.51 -4.37
C GLU A 25 1.37 -3.11 -4.44
N ALA A 26 1.14 -4.26 -3.79
CA ALA A 26 -0.19 -4.86 -3.72
C ALA A 26 -1.23 -3.90 -3.09
N LEU A 27 -0.83 -3.13 -2.09
CA LEU A 27 -1.70 -2.11 -1.48
C LEU A 27 -1.98 -0.94 -2.41
N ARG A 28 -0.97 -0.47 -3.14
CA ARG A 28 -1.13 0.61 -4.13
C ARG A 28 -2.11 0.22 -5.23
N GLN A 29 -2.15 -1.07 -5.56
CA GLN A 29 -3.12 -1.65 -6.50
C GLN A 29 -4.48 -1.99 -5.86
N ASN A 30 -4.70 -1.59 -4.60
CA ASN A 30 -5.93 -1.84 -3.83
C ASN A 30 -6.29 -3.32 -3.70
N ILE A 31 -5.30 -4.21 -3.65
CA ILE A 31 -5.53 -5.63 -3.35
C ILE A 31 -6.06 -5.75 -1.92
N PRO A 32 -7.13 -6.56 -1.67
CA PRO A 32 -7.69 -6.71 -0.34
C PRO A 32 -6.66 -7.17 0.70
N VAL A 33 -6.69 -6.55 1.88
CA VAL A 33 -5.77 -6.85 2.99
C VAL A 33 -5.80 -8.33 3.37
N ALA A 34 -6.96 -8.98 3.30
CA ALA A 34 -7.09 -10.42 3.51
C ALA A 34 -6.22 -11.26 2.55
N VAL A 35 -6.22 -10.90 1.25
CA VAL A 35 -5.43 -11.58 0.21
C VAL A 35 -3.94 -11.36 0.45
N ILE A 36 -3.54 -10.12 0.75
CA ILE A 36 -2.15 -9.79 1.09
C ILE A 36 -1.71 -10.57 2.33
N SER A 37 -2.56 -10.63 3.36
CA SER A 37 -2.31 -11.36 4.61
C SER A 37 -2.08 -12.84 4.38
N GLN A 38 -2.92 -13.48 3.55
CA GLN A 38 -2.75 -14.89 3.18
C GLN A 38 -1.47 -15.11 2.36
N ALA A 39 -1.18 -14.25 1.38
CA ALA A 39 0.05 -14.33 0.57
C ALA A 39 1.32 -14.15 1.42
N MET A 40 1.24 -13.39 2.51
CA MET A 40 2.32 -13.23 3.48
C MET A 40 2.46 -14.41 4.44
N GLY A 41 1.51 -15.37 4.45
CA GLY A 41 1.46 -16.47 5.42
C GLY A 41 1.05 -16.02 6.83
N HIS A 42 0.39 -14.89 6.97
CA HIS A 42 -0.07 -14.39 8.27
C HIS A 42 -1.39 -15.07 8.67
N THR A 43 -1.46 -15.55 9.90
CA THR A 43 -2.66 -16.17 10.50
C THR A 43 -3.74 -15.16 10.90
N SER A 44 -3.41 -13.87 10.89
CA SER A 44 -4.35 -12.78 11.20
C SER A 44 -4.05 -11.54 10.38
N GLU A 45 -5.11 -10.89 9.89
CA GLU A 45 -5.04 -9.57 9.26
C GLU A 45 -4.53 -8.48 10.21
N LYS A 46 -4.63 -8.68 11.54
CA LYS A 46 -4.16 -7.71 12.53
C LYS A 46 -2.67 -7.43 12.36
N THR A 47 -1.87 -8.47 12.16
CA THR A 47 -0.43 -8.36 11.90
C THR A 47 -0.18 -7.60 10.60
N THR A 48 -0.96 -7.90 9.55
CA THR A 48 -0.87 -7.21 8.27
C THR A 48 -1.20 -5.72 8.43
N ARG A 49 -2.28 -5.34 9.12
CA ARG A 49 -2.69 -3.94 9.33
C ARG A 49 -1.65 -3.09 10.07
N ILE A 50 -0.88 -3.66 10.99
CA ILE A 50 0.24 -2.95 11.66
C ILE A 50 1.30 -2.54 10.63
N TYR A 51 1.60 -3.41 9.66
CA TYR A 51 2.50 -3.06 8.56
C TYR A 51 1.89 -2.03 7.60
N LEU A 52 0.56 -2.01 7.44
CA LEU A 52 -0.16 -1.08 6.56
C LEU A 52 -0.26 0.35 7.12
N ALA A 53 -0.29 0.51 8.44
CA ALA A 53 -0.45 1.81 9.08
C ALA A 53 0.69 2.79 8.74
N GLN A 54 1.85 2.29 8.31
CA GLN A 54 3.00 3.10 7.93
C GLN A 54 2.99 3.54 6.46
N LEU A 55 2.08 3.04 5.63
CA LEU A 55 2.39 2.88 4.21
C LEU A 55 1.95 3.99 3.25
N ASP A 56 0.87 4.76 3.44
CA ASP A 56 0.60 5.78 2.40
C ASP A 56 -0.41 6.90 2.75
N GLN A 57 0.11 8.06 3.14
CA GLN A 57 -0.68 9.30 3.21
C GLN A 57 -1.26 9.68 1.83
N SER A 58 -0.62 9.28 0.72
CA SER A 58 -1.12 9.62 -0.63
C SER A 58 -2.41 8.87 -0.98
N VAL A 59 -2.58 7.64 -0.49
CA VAL A 59 -3.81 6.87 -0.68
C VAL A 59 -4.95 7.50 0.11
N LEU A 60 -4.70 7.92 1.35
CA LEU A 60 -5.68 8.69 2.15
C LEU A 60 -6.06 10.00 1.44
N ASN A 61 -5.09 10.73 0.89
CA ASN A 61 -5.35 11.97 0.18
C ASN A 61 -6.19 11.74 -1.09
N LYS A 62 -5.92 10.68 -1.86
CA LYS A 62 -6.74 10.30 -3.03
C LYS A 62 -8.16 9.93 -2.64
N ALA A 63 -8.32 9.15 -1.57
CA ALA A 63 -9.63 8.78 -1.07
C ALA A 63 -10.43 10.02 -0.62
N ASN A 64 -9.79 10.90 0.15
CA ASN A 64 -10.38 12.16 0.60
C ASN A 64 -10.79 13.03 -0.58
N ALA A 65 -9.92 13.23 -1.57
CA ALA A 65 -10.23 14.01 -2.76
C ALA A 65 -11.44 13.46 -3.54
N LYS A 66 -11.60 12.14 -3.62
CA LYS A 66 -12.74 11.50 -4.29
C LYS A 66 -14.06 11.74 -3.53
N ILE A 67 -14.03 11.65 -2.20
CA ILE A 67 -15.19 11.85 -1.34
C ILE A 67 -15.61 13.32 -1.36
N THR A 68 -14.67 14.25 -1.17
CA THR A 68 -14.96 15.68 -1.14
C THR A 68 -15.46 16.20 -2.48
N LYS A 69 -14.88 15.72 -3.60
CA LYS A 69 -15.38 16.05 -4.93
C LYS A 69 -16.83 15.60 -5.12
N LYS A 70 -17.14 14.33 -4.80
CA LYS A 70 -18.51 13.81 -4.91
C LYS A 70 -19.50 14.61 -4.07
N ALA A 71 -19.10 15.00 -2.85
CA ALA A 71 -19.94 15.83 -2.00
C ALA A 71 -20.21 17.21 -2.63
N ALA A 72 -19.17 17.87 -3.15
CA ALA A 72 -19.31 19.15 -3.85
C ALA A 72 -20.24 19.05 -5.07
N ASP A 73 -20.07 18.01 -5.89
CA ASP A 73 -20.93 17.77 -7.06
C ASP A 73 -22.40 17.59 -6.64
N MET A 74 -22.68 16.85 -5.56
CA MET A 74 -24.05 16.68 -5.00
C MET A 74 -24.68 17.99 -4.50
N PHE A 75 -23.89 18.94 -4.00
CA PHE A 75 -24.41 20.24 -3.57
C PHE A 75 -24.69 21.16 -4.75
N LEU A 76 -23.89 21.10 -5.81
CA LEU A 76 -24.08 21.88 -7.03
C LEU A 76 -25.27 21.39 -7.86
N GLU A 77 -25.56 20.09 -7.89
CA GLU A 77 -26.74 19.54 -8.57
C GLU A 77 -28.08 19.87 -7.88
N ARG A 78 -28.04 20.40 -6.65
CA ARG A 78 -29.23 20.77 -5.87
C ARG A 78 -29.47 22.29 -5.80
N ALA A 79 -28.64 23.10 -6.45
CA ALA A 79 -28.75 24.55 -6.57
C ALA A 79 -29.22 24.96 -7.97
#